data_AF-A0A1E5VB84-F1
#
_entry.id   AF-A0A1E5VB84-F1
#
_cell.length_a   1.000
_cell.length_b   1.000
_cell.length_c   1.000
_cell.angle_alpha   90.00
_cell.angle_beta   90.00
_cell.angle_gamma   90.00
#
_symmetry.space_group_name_H-M   'P 1'
#
loop_
_entity.id
_entity.type
_entity.pdbx_description
1 polymer ?
#
loop_
_entity_poly.entity_id
_entity_poly.type
_entity_poly.pdbx_seq_one_letter_code
_entity_poly.pdbx_strand_id
1 'polypeptide(L)'
;MASPDPGRTSAQGEEAASTSPWPLRKLQSFAPGVWSQYKFYEDAVVESTKGTVADALVLVKEHQVEAIGCATVAGFILFRGPRRFLYRNTFGRFKTEKDLLNDAEQSMMEYKKSIENLKRESKYTLDKVAIGESDLQRGRTDLRSTGKQIQALVGSIYKAESTAAGLMDRLRTIPTRQSLELRAEASGFHGLGFEEPEMCLARKSQQNI
;
A
#
# COMPACT_ATOMS: atom_id res chain seq x y z
N MET A 1 4.44 -35.68 72.42
CA MET A 1 3.08 -35.76 72.99
C MET A 1 2.09 -35.47 71.88
N ALA A 2 1.05 -36.32 71.78
CA ALA A 2 -0.22 -36.20 71.04
C ALA A 2 -0.23 -36.18 69.49
N SER A 3 -0.78 -37.27 68.95
CA SER A 3 -1.51 -37.44 67.66
C SER A 3 -3.03 -37.16 67.90
N PRO A 4 -4.02 -37.25 66.97
CA PRO A 4 -4.11 -37.10 65.49
C PRO A 4 -5.30 -36.18 65.02
N ASP A 5 -5.40 -35.99 63.69
CA ASP A 5 -6.51 -35.51 62.79
C ASP A 5 -7.98 -35.84 63.19
N PRO A 6 -9.06 -35.16 62.69
CA PRO A 6 -9.46 -35.21 61.25
C PRO A 6 -10.42 -34.12 60.65
N GLY A 7 -10.35 -33.91 59.32
CA GLY A 7 -11.52 -34.00 58.42
C GLY A 7 -12.27 -32.74 57.89
N ARG A 8 -12.63 -32.81 56.58
CA ARG A 8 -13.63 -32.05 55.77
C ARG A 8 -13.24 -30.66 55.24
N THR A 9 -13.01 -30.40 53.94
CA THR A 9 -13.78 -30.51 52.65
C THR A 9 -14.52 -29.24 52.22
N SER A 10 -14.44 -28.99 50.91
CA SER A 10 -15.22 -28.10 50.03
C SER A 10 -14.69 -26.68 49.88
N ALA A 11 -14.11 -26.27 48.73
CA ALA A 11 -14.61 -26.23 47.34
C ALA A 11 -15.65 -25.13 47.09
N GLN A 12 -15.20 -24.03 46.48
CA GLN A 12 -15.90 -23.15 45.52
C GLN A 12 -14.92 -22.01 45.22
N GLY A 13 -14.76 -21.49 44.01
CA GLY A 13 -15.51 -21.60 42.77
C GLY A 13 -14.99 -20.41 41.96
N GLU A 14 -14.43 -20.68 40.78
CA GLU A 14 -15.04 -20.22 39.52
C GLU A 14 -14.78 -18.74 39.22
N GLU A 15 -13.76 -18.46 38.41
CA GLU A 15 -13.96 -17.69 37.17
C GLU A 15 -12.74 -17.82 36.24
N ALA A 16 -12.70 -18.93 35.49
CA ALA A 16 -12.02 -18.95 34.21
C ALA A 16 -12.95 -19.71 33.28
N ALA A 17 -13.98 -18.99 32.82
CA ALA A 17 -14.86 -19.38 31.74
C ALA A 17 -14.03 -19.57 30.47
N SER A 18 -13.35 -20.71 30.38
CA SER A 18 -12.83 -21.24 29.14
C SER A 18 -14.02 -21.76 28.35
N THR A 19 -14.51 -20.91 27.46
CA THR A 19 -15.48 -21.24 26.42
C THR A 19 -14.84 -22.23 25.45
N SER A 20 -14.60 -23.47 25.88
CA SER A 20 -14.25 -24.57 24.98
C SER A 20 -15.53 -24.93 24.20
N PRO A 21 -15.51 -24.88 22.85
CA PRO A 21 -16.68 -25.20 22.05
C PRO A 21 -17.20 -26.61 22.39
N TRP A 22 -18.47 -26.70 22.76
CA TRP A 22 -19.19 -27.96 23.03
C TRP A 22 -18.97 -29.10 22.00
N PRO A 23 -18.61 -28.86 20.72
CA PRO A 23 -18.22 -29.92 19.79
C PRO A 23 -16.95 -30.70 20.17
N LEU A 24 -15.98 -30.07 20.84
CA LEU A 24 -14.67 -30.68 21.11
C LEU A 24 -14.73 -31.75 22.20
N ARG A 25 -15.58 -31.57 23.23
CA ARG A 25 -15.77 -32.59 24.27
C ARG A 25 -16.47 -33.85 23.74
N LYS A 26 -17.43 -33.69 22.81
CA LYS A 26 -18.04 -34.84 22.12
C LYS A 26 -16.99 -35.60 21.32
N LEU A 27 -16.19 -34.91 20.51
CA LEU A 27 -15.11 -35.54 19.75
C LEU A 27 -14.09 -36.26 20.65
N GLN A 28 -13.76 -35.68 21.81
CA GLN A 28 -12.84 -36.31 22.77
C GLN A 28 -13.43 -37.58 23.41
N SER A 29 -14.75 -37.63 23.61
CA SER A 29 -15.42 -38.84 24.11
C SER A 29 -15.53 -39.95 23.07
N PHE A 30 -15.56 -39.61 21.77
CA PHE A 30 -15.51 -40.58 20.67
C PHE A 30 -14.09 -41.05 20.33
N ALA A 31 -13.07 -40.23 20.65
CA ALA A 31 -11.66 -40.54 20.38
C ALA A 31 -11.21 -41.93 20.90
N PRO A 32 -11.52 -42.36 22.15
CA PRO A 32 -11.07 -43.68 22.63
C PRO A 32 -11.77 -44.85 21.90
N GLY A 33 -13.06 -44.73 21.57
CA GLY A 33 -13.80 -45.78 20.86
C GLY A 33 -13.42 -45.90 19.38
N VAL A 34 -13.09 -44.77 18.74
CA VAL A 34 -12.53 -44.77 17.37
C VAL A 34 -11.10 -45.29 17.39
N TRP A 35 -10.30 -45.00 18.43
CA TRP A 35 -8.95 -45.55 18.57
C TRP A 35 -8.92 -47.06 18.76
N SER A 36 -9.84 -47.64 19.55
CA SER A 36 -9.90 -49.09 19.73
C SER A 36 -10.38 -49.80 18.47
N GLN A 37 -11.38 -49.26 17.78
CA GLN A 37 -11.82 -49.75 16.47
C GLN A 37 -10.70 -49.63 15.44
N TYR A 38 -10.01 -48.49 15.41
CA TYR A 38 -8.86 -48.26 14.54
C TYR A 38 -7.73 -49.23 14.83
N LYS A 39 -7.42 -49.51 16.10
CA LYS A 39 -6.40 -50.48 16.50
C LYS A 39 -6.76 -51.90 16.11
N PHE A 40 -8.01 -52.30 16.24
CA PHE A 40 -8.48 -53.60 15.77
C PHE A 40 -8.34 -53.74 14.24
N TYR A 41 -8.70 -52.70 13.48
CA TYR A 41 -8.50 -52.68 12.03
C TYR A 41 -7.01 -52.62 11.64
N GLU A 42 -6.20 -51.87 12.38
CA GLU A 42 -4.76 -51.80 12.18
C GLU A 42 -4.10 -53.16 12.42
N ASP A 43 -4.45 -53.84 13.51
CA ASP A 43 -3.91 -55.15 13.85
C ASP A 43 -4.37 -56.23 12.86
N ALA A 44 -5.64 -56.23 12.45
CA ALA A 44 -6.15 -57.16 11.43
C ALA A 44 -5.51 -56.92 10.04
N VAL A 45 -5.25 -55.65 9.69
CA VAL A 45 -4.54 -55.31 8.45
C VAL A 45 -3.07 -55.69 8.56
N VAL A 46 -2.43 -55.49 9.72
CA VAL A 46 -1.02 -55.89 9.94
C VAL A 46 -0.87 -57.41 9.92
N GLU A 47 -1.81 -58.16 10.47
CA GLU A 47 -1.79 -59.62 10.45
C GLU A 47 -2.06 -60.16 9.04
N SER A 48 -3.08 -59.65 8.35
CA SER A 48 -3.37 -60.04 6.96
C SER A 48 -2.26 -59.62 5.99
N THR A 49 -1.64 -58.46 6.17
CA THR A 49 -0.48 -58.02 5.37
C THR A 49 0.77 -58.84 5.70
N LYS A 50 1.03 -59.20 6.96
CA LYS A 50 2.13 -60.12 7.29
C LYS A 50 1.94 -61.50 6.67
N GLY A 51 0.73 -62.06 6.75
CA GLY A 51 0.38 -63.34 6.13
C GLY A 51 0.50 -63.30 4.61
N THR A 52 -0.08 -62.28 3.97
CA THR A 52 0.02 -62.11 2.51
C THR A 52 1.42 -61.74 2.04
N VAL A 53 2.22 -61.03 2.83
CA VAL A 53 3.63 -60.76 2.50
C VAL A 53 4.46 -62.03 2.65
N ALA A 54 4.19 -62.89 3.63
CA ALA A 54 4.88 -64.18 3.77
C ALA A 54 4.53 -65.12 2.60
N ASP A 55 3.25 -65.25 2.25
CA ASP A 55 2.80 -66.03 1.09
C ASP A 55 3.30 -65.42 -0.23
N ALA A 56 3.26 -64.09 -0.36
CA ALA A 56 3.82 -63.41 -1.52
C ALA A 56 5.33 -63.55 -1.59
N LEU A 57 6.06 -63.66 -0.48
CA LEU A 57 7.51 -63.89 -0.48
C LEU A 57 7.84 -65.31 -0.99
N VAL A 58 6.99 -66.29 -0.65
CA VAL A 58 7.07 -67.66 -1.20
C VAL A 58 6.75 -67.65 -2.70
N LEU A 59 5.73 -66.90 -3.14
CA LEU A 59 5.34 -66.74 -4.55
C LEU A 59 6.35 -65.92 -5.39
N VAL A 60 6.97 -64.90 -4.79
CA VAL A 60 8.01 -64.05 -5.40
C VAL A 60 9.27 -64.86 -5.69
N LYS A 61 9.54 -65.93 -4.91
CA LYS A 61 10.64 -66.84 -5.23
C LYS A 61 10.44 -67.60 -6.53
N GLU A 62 9.21 -67.77 -7.00
CA GLU A 62 8.88 -68.46 -8.25
C GLU A 62 8.77 -67.50 -9.45
N HIS A 63 8.26 -66.27 -9.25
CA HIS A 63 8.11 -65.24 -10.30
C HIS A 63 8.70 -63.88 -9.89
N GLN A 64 10.01 -63.85 -9.68
CA GLN A 64 10.73 -62.76 -9.03
C GLN A 64 10.66 -61.41 -9.76
N VAL A 65 10.50 -61.38 -11.08
CA VAL A 65 10.54 -60.14 -11.87
C VAL A 65 9.17 -59.45 -11.96
N GLU A 66 8.10 -60.22 -12.12
CA GLU A 66 6.74 -59.67 -12.28
C GLU A 66 6.17 -59.17 -10.95
N ALA A 67 6.46 -59.88 -9.86
CA ALA A 67 5.95 -59.53 -8.54
C ALA A 67 6.58 -58.23 -7.99
N ILE A 68 7.86 -57.96 -8.28
CA ILE A 68 8.53 -56.71 -7.89
C ILE A 68 7.94 -55.52 -8.66
N GLY A 69 7.61 -55.70 -9.95
CA GLY A 69 6.94 -54.68 -10.74
C GLY A 69 5.56 -54.31 -10.18
N CYS A 70 4.74 -55.32 -9.86
CA CYS A 70 3.43 -55.09 -9.25
C CYS A 70 3.53 -54.47 -7.85
N ALA A 71 4.47 -54.94 -7.02
CA ALA A 71 4.67 -54.41 -5.66
C ALA A 71 5.15 -52.96 -5.66
N THR A 72 6.03 -52.57 -6.59
CA THR A 72 6.50 -51.18 -6.70
C THR A 72 5.38 -50.26 -7.17
N VAL A 73 4.64 -50.61 -8.22
CA VAL A 73 3.50 -49.81 -8.71
C VAL A 73 2.42 -49.68 -7.63
N ALA A 74 2.04 -50.78 -6.98
CA ALA A 74 1.09 -50.77 -5.87
C ALA A 74 1.61 -49.93 -4.69
N GLY A 75 2.91 -50.01 -4.38
CA GLY A 75 3.57 -49.19 -3.37
C GLY A 75 3.45 -47.68 -3.65
N PHE A 76 3.77 -47.25 -4.88
CA PHE A 76 3.62 -45.84 -5.27
C PHE A 76 2.16 -45.34 -5.18
N ILE A 77 1.19 -46.23 -5.40
CA ILE A 77 -0.24 -45.91 -5.31
C ILE A 77 -0.76 -45.98 -3.88
N LEU A 78 -0.27 -46.84 -3.01
CA LEU A 78 -0.78 -47.01 -1.64
C LEU A 78 -0.08 -46.08 -0.63
N PHE A 79 1.22 -45.83 -0.79
CA PHE A 79 1.95 -44.97 0.13
C PHE A 79 1.55 -43.50 -0.02
N ARG A 80 1.23 -42.86 1.10
CA ARG A 80 0.66 -41.50 1.17
C ARG A 80 1.63 -40.39 0.72
N GLY A 81 2.93 -40.65 0.80
CA GLY A 81 4.00 -39.77 0.29
C GLY A 81 4.10 -39.75 -1.25
N PRO A 82 4.38 -40.87 -1.92
CA PRO A 82 4.48 -40.93 -3.37
C PRO A 82 3.20 -40.54 -4.09
N ARG A 83 2.00 -40.76 -3.50
CA ARG A 83 0.76 -40.17 -4.01
C ARG A 83 0.83 -38.66 -4.16
N ARG A 84 1.33 -37.94 -3.15
CA ARG A 84 1.45 -36.48 -3.17
C ARG A 84 2.52 -36.03 -4.17
N PHE A 85 3.59 -36.80 -4.31
CA PHE A 85 4.63 -36.54 -5.31
C PHE A 85 4.11 -36.72 -6.74
N LEU A 86 3.39 -37.81 -7.02
CA LEU A 86 2.71 -38.05 -8.29
C LEU A 86 1.71 -36.92 -8.58
N TYR A 87 0.86 -36.55 -7.61
CA TYR A 87 -0.09 -35.45 -7.79
C TYR A 87 0.58 -34.13 -8.19
N ARG A 88 1.75 -33.84 -7.60
CA ARG A 88 2.47 -32.60 -7.88
C ARG A 88 3.24 -32.64 -9.20
N ASN A 89 3.61 -33.83 -9.67
CA ASN A 89 4.46 -34.02 -10.85
C ASN A 89 3.66 -34.37 -12.13
N THR A 90 2.55 -35.10 -12.03
CA THR A 90 1.79 -35.59 -13.19
C THR A 90 0.59 -34.72 -13.54
N PHE A 91 -0.21 -34.26 -12.57
CA PHE A 91 -1.38 -33.41 -12.86
C PHE A 91 -1.02 -32.03 -13.42
N GLY A 92 0.20 -31.53 -13.15
CA GLY A 92 0.71 -30.31 -13.79
C GLY A 92 0.94 -30.45 -15.30
N ARG A 93 1.19 -31.67 -15.80
CA ARG A 93 1.40 -31.96 -17.24
C ARG A 93 0.15 -32.39 -17.97
N PHE A 94 -0.92 -32.74 -17.25
CA PHE A 94 -2.23 -33.06 -17.84
C PHE A 94 -3.10 -31.83 -18.11
N LYS A 95 -2.58 -30.60 -17.97
CA LYS A 95 -3.24 -29.43 -18.56
C LYS A 95 -3.33 -29.67 -20.06
N THR A 96 -4.55 -29.90 -20.54
CA THR A 96 -4.84 -30.09 -21.96
C THR A 96 -4.27 -28.90 -22.73
N GLU A 97 -3.73 -29.14 -23.92
CA GLU A 97 -3.12 -28.09 -24.77
C GLU A 97 -4.05 -26.89 -24.99
N LYS A 98 -5.37 -27.16 -25.04
CA LYS A 98 -6.44 -26.16 -25.12
C LYS A 98 -6.54 -25.23 -23.90
N ASP A 99 -6.25 -25.74 -22.71
CA ASP A 99 -6.33 -24.98 -21.46
C ASP A 99 -5.12 -24.03 -21.32
N LEU A 100 -3.93 -24.47 -21.76
CA LEU A 100 -2.75 -23.62 -21.85
C LEU A 100 -2.92 -22.51 -22.89
N LEU A 101 -3.56 -22.81 -24.02
CA LEU A 101 -3.83 -21.81 -25.07
C LEU A 101 -4.85 -20.77 -24.59
N ASN A 102 -5.90 -21.20 -23.90
CA ASN A 102 -6.90 -20.30 -23.32
C ASN A 102 -6.31 -19.39 -22.22
N ASP A 103 -5.44 -19.93 -21.35
CA ASP A 103 -4.72 -19.15 -20.34
C ASP A 103 -3.77 -18.12 -20.99
N ALA A 104 -3.08 -18.51 -22.06
CA ALA A 104 -2.24 -17.61 -22.85
C ALA A 104 -3.06 -16.50 -23.53
N GLU A 105 -4.20 -16.83 -24.16
CA GLU A 105 -5.11 -15.84 -24.77
C GLU A 105 -5.67 -14.87 -23.73
N GLN A 106 -6.07 -15.36 -22.56
CA GLN A 106 -6.54 -14.51 -21.47
C GLN A 106 -5.43 -13.54 -21.01
N SER A 107 -4.22 -14.04 -20.78
CA SER A 107 -3.09 -13.19 -20.39
C SER A 107 -2.77 -12.14 -21.47
N MET A 108 -2.86 -12.51 -22.75
CA MET A 108 -2.64 -11.57 -23.87
C MET A 108 -3.70 -10.47 -23.91
N MET A 109 -4.96 -10.81 -23.63
CA MET A 109 -6.05 -9.84 -23.54
C MET A 109 -5.88 -8.88 -22.36
N GLU A 110 -5.43 -9.39 -21.22
CA GLU A 110 -5.10 -8.58 -20.03
C GLU A 110 -3.95 -7.62 -20.31
N TYR A 111 -2.88 -8.09 -20.96
CA TYR A 111 -1.76 -7.23 -21.37
C TYR A 111 -2.18 -6.19 -22.40
N LYS A 112 -3.03 -6.55 -23.37
CA LYS A 112 -3.53 -5.59 -24.35
C LYS A 112 -4.31 -4.47 -23.66
N LYS A 113 -5.17 -4.81 -22.70
CA LYS A 113 -5.92 -3.84 -21.90
C LYS A 113 -5.00 -2.95 -21.07
N SER A 114 -3.96 -3.51 -20.44
CA SER A 114 -3.01 -2.74 -19.65
C SER A 114 -2.19 -1.77 -20.51
N ILE A 115 -1.75 -2.20 -21.69
CA ILE A 115 -1.06 -1.34 -22.66
C ILE A 115 -1.95 -0.19 -23.12
N GLU A 116 -3.23 -0.44 -23.41
CA GLU A 116 -4.16 0.61 -23.79
C GLU A 116 -4.42 1.62 -22.67
N ASN A 117 -4.52 1.15 -21.43
CA ASN A 117 -4.63 2.04 -20.26
C ASN A 117 -3.37 2.90 -20.10
N LEU A 118 -2.18 2.30 -20.14
CA LEU A 118 -0.91 3.01 -20.07
C LEU A 118 -0.75 4.04 -21.20
N LYS A 119 -1.19 3.71 -22.41
CA LYS A 119 -1.17 4.62 -23.55
C LYS A 119 -2.09 5.84 -23.33
N ARG A 120 -3.26 5.64 -22.72
CA ARG A 120 -4.19 6.73 -22.37
C ARG A 120 -3.61 7.61 -21.26
N GLU A 121 -3.07 7.01 -20.20
CA GLU A 121 -2.45 7.73 -19.08
C GLU A 121 -1.21 8.52 -19.51
N SER A 122 -0.36 7.95 -20.37
CA SER A 122 0.80 8.65 -20.93
C SER A 122 0.41 9.86 -21.76
N LYS A 123 -0.59 9.73 -22.65
CA LYS A 123 -1.08 10.86 -23.44
C LYS A 123 -1.66 11.97 -22.55
N TYR A 124 -2.45 11.58 -21.55
CA TYR A 124 -3.06 12.52 -20.62
C TYR A 124 -2.02 13.30 -19.79
N THR A 125 -0.99 12.60 -19.30
CA THR A 125 0.10 13.23 -18.54
C THR A 125 0.94 14.17 -19.41
N LEU A 126 1.26 13.78 -20.65
CA LEU A 126 1.97 14.64 -21.59
C LEU A 126 1.18 15.90 -21.95
N ASP A 127 -0.13 15.76 -22.19
CA ASP A 127 -1.00 16.90 -22.51
C ASP A 127 -1.07 17.90 -21.34
N LYS A 128 -1.24 17.39 -20.11
CA LYS A 128 -1.21 18.21 -18.90
C LYS A 128 0.11 18.94 -18.70
N VAL A 129 1.23 18.27 -18.94
CA VAL A 129 2.55 18.88 -18.83
C VAL A 129 2.73 19.97 -19.88
N ALA A 130 2.29 19.74 -21.13
CA ALA A 130 2.35 20.74 -22.19
C ALA A 130 1.51 21.99 -21.87
N ILE A 131 0.29 21.81 -21.35
CA ILE A 131 -0.55 22.92 -20.89
C ILE A 131 0.15 23.66 -19.73
N GLY A 132 0.62 22.93 -18.72
CA GLY A 132 1.31 23.50 -17.57
C GLY A 132 2.58 24.26 -17.93
N GLU A 133 3.36 23.78 -18.90
CA GLU A 133 4.54 24.47 -19.41
C GLU A 133 4.14 25.80 -20.06
N SER A 134 3.11 25.80 -20.91
CA SER A 134 2.64 27.01 -21.58
C SER A 134 2.16 28.08 -20.59
N ASP A 135 1.47 27.67 -19.53
CA ASP A 135 1.00 28.58 -18.49
C ASP A 135 2.13 29.12 -17.60
N LEU A 136 3.14 28.29 -17.29
CA LEU A 136 4.35 28.73 -16.60
C LEU A 136 5.16 29.72 -17.43
N GLN A 137 5.28 29.50 -18.74
CA GLN A 137 5.94 30.44 -19.64
C GLN A 137 5.22 31.79 -19.66
N ARG A 138 3.88 31.79 -19.77
CA ARG A 138 3.06 33.01 -19.69
C ARG A 138 3.27 33.73 -18.35
N GLY A 139 3.15 33.01 -17.23
CA GLY A 139 3.38 33.58 -15.89
C GLY A 139 4.77 34.17 -15.73
N ARG A 140 5.81 33.50 -16.25
CA ARG A 140 7.19 33.99 -16.23
C ARG A 140 7.34 35.30 -17.00
N THR A 141 6.71 35.42 -18.18
CA THR A 141 6.77 36.66 -18.96
C THR A 141 6.06 37.82 -18.27
N ASP A 142 4.92 37.55 -17.64
CA ASP A 142 4.15 38.55 -16.89
C ASP A 142 4.96 39.08 -15.70
N LEU A 143 5.49 38.17 -14.86
CA LEU A 143 6.37 38.54 -13.73
C LEU A 143 7.60 39.32 -14.18
N ARG A 144 8.20 38.95 -15.32
CA ARG A 144 9.37 39.67 -15.86
C ARG A 144 8.99 41.10 -16.27
N SER A 145 7.80 41.29 -16.82
CA SER A 145 7.32 42.61 -17.23
C SER A 145 7.00 43.48 -16.00
N THR A 146 6.29 42.93 -15.01
CA THR A 146 5.95 43.62 -13.75
C THR A 146 7.21 43.93 -12.95
N GLY A 147 8.18 43.01 -12.89
CA GLY A 147 9.47 43.25 -12.25
C GLY A 147 10.25 44.41 -12.88
N LYS A 148 10.22 44.55 -14.22
CA LYS A 148 10.81 45.72 -14.89
C LYS A 148 10.10 47.02 -14.54
N GLN A 149 8.76 47.00 -14.44
CA GLN A 149 7.98 48.18 -14.05
C GLN A 149 8.31 48.61 -12.62
N ILE A 150 8.39 47.66 -11.68
CA ILE A 150 8.79 47.94 -10.29
C ILE A 150 10.20 48.50 -10.24
N GLN A 151 11.15 47.90 -10.96
CA GLN A 151 12.54 48.39 -10.99
C GLN A 151 12.62 49.83 -11.54
N ALA A 152 11.84 50.14 -12.58
CA ALA A 152 11.76 51.49 -13.12
C ALA A 152 11.17 52.49 -12.11
N LEU A 153 10.11 52.08 -11.40
CA LEU A 153 9.46 52.89 -10.36
C LEU A 153 10.40 53.15 -9.17
N VAL A 154 11.15 52.14 -8.71
CA VAL A 154 12.17 52.31 -7.68
C VAL A 154 13.26 53.29 -8.14
N GLY A 155 13.68 53.19 -9.40
CA GLY A 155 14.66 54.10 -9.98
C GLY A 155 14.18 55.56 -10.08
N SER A 156 12.89 55.78 -10.36
CA SER A 156 12.32 57.13 -10.37
C SER A 156 12.14 57.69 -8.96
N ILE A 157 11.67 56.87 -8.01
CA ILE A 157 11.55 57.25 -6.59
C ILE A 157 12.92 57.61 -6.01
N TYR A 158 13.96 56.81 -6.25
CA TYR A 158 15.31 57.11 -5.77
C TYR A 158 15.85 58.45 -6.31
N LYS A 159 15.54 58.80 -7.56
CA LYS A 159 15.91 60.11 -8.13
C LYS A 159 15.13 61.26 -7.49
N ALA A 160 13.84 61.07 -7.24
CA ALA A 160 13.01 62.05 -6.54
C ALA A 160 13.50 62.27 -5.10
N GLU A 161 13.81 61.18 -4.39
CA GLU A 161 14.31 61.18 -3.02
C GLU A 161 15.68 61.86 -2.92
N SER A 162 16.63 61.49 -3.79
CA SER A 162 17.96 62.13 -3.81
C SER A 162 17.90 63.62 -4.16
N THR A 163 16.98 64.03 -5.03
CA THR A 163 16.74 65.45 -5.34
C THR A 163 16.15 66.18 -4.12
N ALA A 164 15.16 65.59 -3.46
CA ALA A 164 14.55 66.17 -2.25
C ALA A 164 15.55 66.25 -1.08
N ALA A 165 16.36 65.21 -0.87
CA ALA A 165 17.42 65.20 0.14
C ALA A 165 18.47 66.29 -0.13
N GLY A 166 18.90 66.45 -1.40
CA GLY A 166 19.83 67.52 -1.79
C GLY A 166 19.25 68.93 -1.60
N LEU A 167 17.94 69.12 -1.83
CA LEU A 167 17.25 70.38 -1.55
C LEU A 167 17.16 70.66 -0.04
N MET A 168 16.82 69.65 0.76
CA MET A 168 16.77 69.77 2.22
C MET A 168 18.14 70.11 2.82
N ASP A 169 19.22 69.53 2.30
CA ASP A 169 20.59 69.83 2.74
C ASP A 169 20.98 71.28 2.42
N ARG A 170 20.63 71.77 1.22
CA ARG A 170 20.82 73.18 0.85
C ARG A 170 20.01 74.15 1.72
N LEU A 171 18.73 73.84 2.00
CA LEU A 171 17.88 74.65 2.90
C LEU A 171 18.44 74.71 4.33
N ARG A 172 19.18 73.68 4.77
CA ARG A 172 19.85 73.69 6.09
C ARG A 172 20.99 74.71 6.18
N THR A 173 21.58 75.11 5.04
CA THR A 173 22.73 76.04 5.00
C THR A 173 22.36 77.51 4.89
N ILE A 174 21.11 77.85 4.53
CA ILE A 174 20.64 79.24 4.37
C ILE A 174 19.46 79.50 5.33
N PRO A 175 19.68 79.98 6.56
CA PRO A 175 18.59 80.24 7.50
C PRO A 175 17.98 81.62 7.21
N THR A 176 17.09 81.72 6.23
CA THR A 176 16.31 82.95 5.94
C THR A 176 14.82 82.72 6.23
N ARG A 177 14.14 83.73 6.80
CA ARG A 177 12.77 83.66 7.36
C ARG A 177 11.69 83.08 6.43
N GLN A 178 11.83 83.21 5.11
CA GLN A 178 10.88 82.66 4.13
C GLN A 178 10.90 81.12 4.02
N SER A 179 11.97 80.47 4.48
CA SER A 179 12.08 79.00 4.52
C SER A 179 11.24 78.35 5.61
N LEU A 180 10.85 79.09 6.65
CA LEU A 180 10.01 78.59 7.75
C LEU A 180 8.53 78.55 7.36
N GLU A 181 8.06 79.49 6.54
CA GLU A 181 6.68 79.50 6.02
C GLU A 181 6.44 78.34 5.04
N LEU A 182 7.37 78.10 4.11
CA LEU A 182 7.29 76.97 3.18
C LEU A 182 7.35 75.60 3.89
N ARG A 183 7.98 75.52 5.07
CA ARG A 183 8.04 74.29 5.87
C ARG A 183 6.70 73.99 6.54
N ALA A 184 5.94 75.01 6.93
CA ALA A 184 4.57 74.85 7.47
C ALA A 184 3.60 74.38 6.37
N GLU A 185 3.76 74.90 5.15
CA GLU A 185 2.94 74.51 3.99
C GLU A 185 3.21 73.08 3.52
N ALA A 186 4.48 72.65 3.54
CA ALA A 186 4.87 71.27 3.23
C ALA A 186 4.36 70.25 4.28
N SER A 187 4.30 70.63 5.56
CA SER A 187 3.64 69.80 6.59
C SER A 187 2.11 69.75 6.47
N GLY A 188 1.49 70.78 5.86
CA GLY A 188 0.06 70.78 5.54
C GLY A 188 -0.29 69.80 4.42
N PHE A 189 0.56 69.65 3.42
CA PHE A 189 0.36 68.68 2.32
C PHE A 189 0.55 67.22 2.75
N HIS A 190 1.40 66.95 3.75
CA HIS A 190 1.63 65.60 4.25
C HIS A 190 0.42 65.03 5.06
N GLY A 191 -0.59 65.86 5.36
CA GLY A 191 -1.80 65.46 6.07
C GLY A 191 -2.98 64.99 5.21
N LEU A 192 -2.94 65.15 3.87
CA LEU A 192 -4.11 64.95 3.00
C LEU A 192 -3.82 64.19 1.69
N GLY A 193 -2.98 63.14 1.71
CA GLY A 193 -2.74 62.39 0.48
C GLY A 193 -2.11 61.01 0.56
N PHE A 194 -1.90 60.45 1.76
CA PHE A 194 -1.62 59.02 1.91
C PHE A 194 -2.95 58.27 2.00
N GLU A 195 -3.73 58.34 0.92
CA GLU A 195 -4.90 57.49 0.75
C GLU A 195 -4.39 56.11 0.33
N GLU A 196 -4.68 55.12 1.18
CA GLU A 196 -4.44 53.70 0.96
C GLU A 196 -4.77 53.28 -0.48
N PRO A 197 -3.89 52.56 -1.19
CA PRO A 197 -4.33 51.81 -2.36
C PRO A 197 -5.20 50.65 -1.89
N GLU A 198 -6.50 50.92 -1.79
CA GLU A 198 -7.58 49.93 -1.74
C GLU A 198 -7.25 48.78 -2.72
N MET A 199 -7.21 47.57 -2.16
CA MET A 199 -6.99 46.32 -2.86
C MET A 199 -8.09 46.05 -3.89
N CYS A 200 -7.91 46.54 -5.12
CA CYS A 200 -8.69 46.11 -6.29
C CYS A 200 -8.15 44.77 -6.86
N LEU A 201 -8.10 43.72 -6.02
CA LEU A 201 -7.71 42.36 -6.42
C LEU A 201 -8.76 41.30 -6.06
N ALA A 202 -10.05 41.64 -6.24
CA ALA A 202 -11.13 40.68 -6.01
C ALA A 202 -12.30 40.83 -6.99
N ARG A 203 -12.06 40.76 -8.31
CA ARG A 203 -13.14 40.45 -9.26
C ARG A 203 -12.64 40.05 -10.66
N LYS A 204 -12.11 38.83 -10.81
CA LYS A 204 -12.05 38.16 -12.13
C LYS A 204 -12.01 36.63 -12.10
N SER A 205 -12.51 36.02 -11.01
CA SER A 205 -12.63 34.55 -10.88
C SER A 205 -14.09 34.06 -10.80
N GLN A 206 -15.03 34.77 -11.44
CA GLN A 206 -16.46 34.42 -11.49
C GLN A 206 -17.04 34.66 -12.90
N GLN A 207 -16.27 34.28 -13.94
CA GLN A 207 -16.79 34.24 -15.30
C GLN A 207 -16.11 33.15 -16.12
N ASN A 208 -16.05 31.93 -15.57
CA ASN A 208 -15.92 30.71 -16.38
C ASN A 208 -16.30 29.49 -15.54
N ILE A 209 -17.61 29.29 -15.31
CA ILE A 209 -18.26 27.99 -15.11
C ILE A 209 -19.54 28.04 -15.95
#